data_AF-A0A8H5FCJ1-F1
#
_entry.id   AF-A0A8H5FCJ1-F1
#
_cell.length_a   1.000
_cell.length_b   1.000
_cell.length_c   1.000
_cell.angle_alpha   90.00
_cell.angle_beta   90.00
_cell.angle_gamma   90.00
#
_symmetry.space_group_name_H-M   'P 1'
#
loop_
_entity.id
_entity.type
_entity.pdbx_description
1 polymer ?
#
loop_
_entity_poly.entity_id
_entity_poly.type
_entity_poly.pdbx_seq_one_letter_code
_entity_poly.pdbx_strand_id
1 'polypeptide(L)'
;MSNYVSSKLSSQQLRFANENEDTEDTGALPEKRTHSRAPSKSNAAESPPLTPRTKFTFGSPGQLPLPPSASSLNTTFTPSHTPTSSLAVPHTNVHPFPEAVGGPTTQHRSGTLSSPPSQGELLQRTPRKSTSTGTGSRPNTAGEYGMSASRPASARFRETFALPRTRPLTMYSSVQNSSVKIQRERPRSTMLTDEKRDELQEVKKPWTEGKDPYMRISYFLTYGMIIFGILAGGVRCFFEWRKVPMMKGNLCPVMEEHFTSEEGVFGENGKFFREVDMSGFGNGEFEMTTTSPKNSYVRDGYLYITPTLTSDDIGEAAIEDGHVFNITDCTFNITQGLSYTAKDSTLLPLNISAVGIDREFDVKGYTKACSAVSNATSGAVINPVQSARLSTRRSASIRFGKVEVRAKIPTGDWLWPAIWMLPVDNVYGGWPMSGEIDIMEARGNGPKYATQGSNYVRGSLNWGPNGALNAAYKTYGWWSMRRGSYDEAFHTYSLEWDEDFIRIYVDSRLHHLLDIRVKKSFWELGEFPPMISQGSESAVLHNIWVNGSKAAPFDQNFYLILDVGVGGTNGWFPDAKEKPWYDGSQTAMGAFWRARHEWLPTWPTEVEKRSLVVDYVKMWQKC
;
A
#
# COMPACT_ATOMS: atom_id res chain seq x y z
N MET A 1 70.53 -16.16 -2.00
CA MET A 1 71.49 -15.12 -1.56
C MET A 1 70.66 -13.87 -1.34
N SER A 2 70.53 -13.32 -0.12
CA SER A 2 71.57 -12.62 0.68
C SER A 2 71.99 -11.32 0.00
N ASN A 3 71.93 -10.12 0.61
CA ASN A 3 71.82 -9.71 2.03
C ASN A 3 71.00 -8.38 2.16
N TYR A 4 70.33 -8.05 3.30
CA TYR A 4 70.83 -7.26 4.47
C TYR A 4 71.56 -5.94 4.08
N VAL A 5 71.39 -4.79 4.76
CA VAL A 5 71.51 -4.48 6.21
C VAL A 5 70.57 -3.32 6.67
N SER A 6 70.36 -3.15 7.99
CA SER A 6 69.56 -2.09 8.66
C SER A 6 70.35 -1.35 9.77
N SER A 7 69.95 -0.10 10.11
CA SER A 7 70.35 0.68 11.30
C SER A 7 69.48 1.95 11.46
N LYS A 8 69.27 2.66 12.58
CA LYS A 8 69.43 2.56 14.08
C LYS A 8 68.75 3.85 14.62
N LEU A 9 68.22 4.03 15.84
CA LEU A 9 67.97 3.24 17.07
C LEU A 9 66.61 3.74 17.67
N SER A 10 66.22 3.84 18.95
CA SER A 10 66.81 3.73 20.31
C SER A 10 65.75 3.26 21.33
N SER A 11 66.13 2.77 22.52
CA SER A 11 65.19 2.31 23.57
C SER A 11 65.79 2.23 24.98
N GLN A 12 65.00 2.58 26.01
CA GLN A 12 65.17 2.26 27.46
C GLN A 12 63.73 2.04 28.02
N GLN A 13 63.35 1.04 28.83
CA GLN A 13 63.90 0.40 30.06
C GLN A 13 63.79 1.28 31.33
N LEU A 14 63.35 0.81 32.52
CA LEU A 14 62.80 -0.48 33.01
C LEU A 14 62.16 -0.34 34.45
N ARG A 15 61.20 -1.23 34.80
CA ARG A 15 60.93 -1.87 36.15
C ARG A 15 60.21 -1.19 37.36
N PHE A 16 59.34 -2.03 37.99
CA PHE A 16 58.90 -2.12 39.43
C PHE A 16 58.17 -0.93 40.10
N ALA A 17 57.30 -1.05 41.12
CA ALA A 17 56.58 -2.14 41.86
C ALA A 17 55.26 -1.51 42.44
N ASN A 18 54.09 -2.16 42.56
CA ASN A 18 53.59 -3.25 43.44
C ASN A 18 53.44 -2.90 44.95
N GLU A 19 52.20 -2.63 45.42
CA GLU A 19 51.78 -2.75 46.84
C GLU A 19 50.22 -2.81 46.99
N ASN A 20 49.73 -3.30 48.14
CA ASN A 20 48.30 -3.57 48.46
C ASN A 20 47.91 -2.95 49.82
N GLU A 21 46.60 -2.72 50.04
CA GLU A 21 45.80 -2.87 51.28
C GLU A 21 44.51 -2.00 51.16
N ASP A 22 43.46 -2.14 51.97
CA ASP A 22 42.53 -3.23 52.35
C ASP A 22 41.54 -2.66 53.41
N THR A 23 40.58 -3.45 53.92
CA THR A 23 39.53 -3.13 54.93
C THR A 23 38.36 -2.23 54.43
N GLU A 24 37.05 -2.56 54.54
CA GLU A 24 36.15 -3.08 55.62
C GLU A 24 35.43 -1.95 56.42
N ASP A 25 34.16 -2.02 56.87
CA ASP A 25 33.08 -3.05 56.81
C ASP A 25 31.66 -2.39 57.00
N THR A 26 30.57 -3.17 56.83
CA THR A 26 29.15 -2.97 57.22
C THR A 26 28.27 -2.03 56.37
N GLY A 27 26.96 -2.29 56.16
CA GLY A 27 26.17 -3.50 56.47
C GLY A 27 24.64 -3.36 56.25
N ALA A 28 23.94 -4.51 56.29
CA ALA A 28 22.46 -4.72 56.40
C ALA A 28 21.49 -4.55 55.19
N LEU A 29 20.78 -5.66 54.90
CA LEU A 29 19.50 -5.82 54.17
C LEU A 29 18.29 -5.63 55.16
N PRO A 30 16.97 -5.87 54.88
CA PRO A 30 16.27 -6.53 53.74
C PRO A 30 14.94 -5.79 53.31
N GLU A 31 13.86 -6.31 52.69
CA GLU A 31 13.50 -7.64 52.12
C GLU A 31 12.40 -7.55 51.00
N LYS A 32 12.56 -8.26 49.86
CA LYS A 32 11.50 -8.83 48.98
C LYS A 32 10.46 -7.85 48.33
N ARG A 33 9.58 -8.23 47.40
CA ARG A 33 9.11 -9.57 46.96
C ARG A 33 8.70 -9.61 45.47
N THR A 34 9.08 -10.67 44.73
CA THR A 34 8.46 -11.07 43.46
C THR A 34 7.40 -12.16 43.69
N HIS A 35 6.43 -12.31 42.77
CA HIS A 35 5.39 -13.34 42.87
C HIS A 35 5.28 -14.21 41.62
N SER A 36 5.58 -15.49 41.79
CA SER A 36 5.25 -16.58 40.86
C SER A 36 4.25 -17.52 41.54
N ARG A 37 3.39 -18.22 40.78
CA ARG A 37 2.50 -19.24 41.33
C ARG A 37 2.26 -20.39 40.34
N ALA A 38 2.55 -21.59 40.80
CA ALA A 38 2.14 -22.87 40.22
C ALA A 38 1.60 -23.78 41.34
N PRO A 39 0.82 -24.84 41.02
CA PRO A 39 0.52 -25.92 41.95
C PRO A 39 1.14 -27.28 41.56
N SER A 40 1.34 -28.09 42.61
CA SER A 40 1.74 -29.52 42.68
C SER A 40 0.70 -30.50 42.10
N LYS A 41 0.91 -31.83 41.93
CA LYS A 41 2.03 -32.81 42.06
C LYS A 41 1.53 -34.17 41.52
N SER A 42 2.41 -35.07 41.05
CA SER A 42 2.39 -36.55 41.33
C SER A 42 3.52 -37.27 40.55
N ASN A 43 3.79 -38.54 40.88
CA ASN A 43 5.00 -39.29 40.47
C ASN A 43 4.66 -40.58 39.69
N ALA A 44 5.58 -41.08 38.85
CA ALA A 44 6.19 -42.43 38.94
C ALA A 44 7.04 -42.81 37.69
N ALA A 45 8.11 -43.59 37.92
CA ALA A 45 8.84 -44.57 37.06
C ALA A 45 9.09 -44.29 35.54
N GLU A 46 10.29 -44.42 34.94
CA GLU A 46 11.31 -45.52 34.96
C GLU A 46 10.82 -46.76 34.16
N SER A 47 11.49 -47.32 33.12
CA SER A 47 12.80 -47.06 32.45
C SER A 47 12.81 -47.62 30.99
N PRO A 48 13.92 -47.52 30.18
CA PRO A 48 13.97 -47.84 28.72
C PRO A 48 14.60 -49.23 28.43
N PRO A 49 15.16 -49.57 27.23
CA PRO A 49 15.03 -49.12 25.82
C PRO A 49 14.71 -50.28 24.81
N LEU A 50 14.77 -50.04 23.49
CA LEU A 50 15.53 -50.83 22.46
C LEU A 50 14.93 -50.83 21.01
N THR A 51 15.79 -51.02 20.02
CA THR A 51 15.47 -51.47 18.64
C THR A 51 16.28 -52.74 18.33
N PRO A 52 15.88 -53.57 17.33
CA PRO A 52 16.72 -53.70 16.13
C PRO A 52 15.98 -54.01 14.80
N ARG A 53 16.74 -54.25 13.72
CA ARG A 53 16.29 -54.53 12.32
C ARG A 53 16.20 -56.03 11.98
N THR A 54 15.32 -56.38 11.01
CA THR A 54 15.57 -57.30 9.86
C THR A 54 14.48 -57.03 8.80
N LYS A 55 14.71 -56.79 7.50
CA LYS A 55 15.38 -57.55 6.41
C LYS A 55 14.72 -58.89 6.02
N PHE A 56 14.13 -58.94 4.81
CA PHE A 56 13.87 -60.14 4.00
C PHE A 56 14.03 -59.81 2.50
N THR A 57 14.30 -60.82 1.66
CA THR A 57 14.56 -60.72 0.20
C THR A 57 14.26 -62.08 -0.49
N PHE A 58 14.41 -62.15 -1.83
CA PHE A 58 13.97 -63.21 -2.77
C PHE A 58 12.46 -63.18 -3.11
N GLY A 59 12.03 -63.42 -4.35
CA GLY A 59 12.78 -63.69 -5.59
C GLY A 59 11.87 -63.70 -6.85
N SER A 60 12.44 -63.97 -8.03
CA SER A 60 11.73 -64.08 -9.33
C SER A 60 12.39 -65.16 -10.19
N PRO A 61 11.64 -65.97 -10.97
CA PRO A 61 11.73 -65.83 -12.44
C PRO A 61 10.49 -66.27 -13.28
N GLY A 62 10.45 -65.86 -14.56
CA GLY A 62 9.63 -66.46 -15.65
C GLY A 62 8.22 -65.88 -15.86
N GLN A 63 7.59 -65.98 -17.04
CA GLN A 63 8.03 -66.52 -18.36
C GLN A 63 7.16 -65.93 -19.51
N LEU A 64 7.66 -65.95 -20.76
CA LEU A 64 6.98 -65.46 -21.99
C LEU A 64 5.92 -66.44 -22.54
N PRO A 65 5.02 -66.00 -23.46
CA PRO A 65 5.26 -66.30 -24.88
C PRO A 65 4.94 -65.17 -25.91
N LEU A 66 5.41 -65.37 -27.14
CA LEU A 66 5.17 -64.59 -28.38
C LEU A 66 4.33 -65.44 -29.38
N PRO A 67 4.28 -65.13 -30.70
CA PRO A 67 3.56 -64.07 -31.41
C PRO A 67 2.44 -64.68 -32.33
N PRO A 68 1.98 -64.00 -33.40
CA PRO A 68 2.64 -64.22 -34.72
C PRO A 68 2.71 -63.01 -35.69
N SER A 69 3.51 -63.18 -36.75
CA SER A 69 3.67 -62.31 -37.95
C SER A 69 2.49 -62.49 -38.94
N ALA A 70 2.33 -61.81 -40.09
CA ALA A 70 3.10 -60.80 -40.86
C ALA A 70 2.07 -59.87 -41.61
N SER A 71 2.37 -58.91 -42.51
CA SER A 71 3.30 -58.90 -43.65
C SER A 71 3.67 -57.50 -44.17
N SER A 72 4.75 -57.44 -44.97
CA SER A 72 5.41 -56.28 -45.59
C SER A 72 4.61 -55.42 -46.58
N LEU A 73 5.05 -54.16 -46.75
CA LEU A 73 5.53 -53.68 -48.06
C LEU A 73 6.55 -52.51 -47.92
N ASN A 74 7.38 -52.32 -48.95
CA ASN A 74 8.50 -51.35 -49.04
C ASN A 74 7.96 -49.94 -49.45
N THR A 75 8.70 -48.81 -49.38
CA THR A 75 10.05 -48.58 -49.97
C THR A 75 10.74 -47.31 -49.42
N THR A 76 12.08 -47.32 -49.44
CA THR A 76 13.00 -46.22 -49.06
C THR A 76 13.31 -45.25 -50.20
N PHE A 77 13.57 -43.96 -49.93
CA PHE A 77 14.86 -43.25 -50.20
C PHE A 77 14.83 -41.77 -49.76
N THR A 78 16.00 -41.11 -49.79
CA THR A 78 16.30 -39.71 -49.41
C THR A 78 17.23 -39.07 -50.47
N PRO A 79 17.68 -37.80 -50.38
CA PRO A 79 16.95 -36.52 -50.23
C PRO A 79 17.37 -35.50 -51.36
N SER A 80 17.21 -34.20 -51.11
CA SER A 80 17.81 -33.02 -51.82
C SER A 80 17.20 -32.54 -53.15
N HIS A 81 16.94 -31.22 -53.26
CA HIS A 81 17.74 -30.27 -54.09
C HIS A 81 17.21 -28.82 -54.01
N THR A 82 18.11 -27.85 -54.27
CA THR A 82 17.83 -26.40 -54.45
C THR A 82 17.21 -26.11 -55.83
N PRO A 83 16.72 -24.89 -56.06
CA PRO A 83 17.33 -24.13 -57.17
C PRO A 83 17.65 -22.67 -56.85
N THR A 84 18.79 -22.21 -57.36
CA THR A 84 19.14 -20.79 -57.51
C THR A 84 18.72 -20.28 -58.89
N SER A 85 18.23 -19.05 -58.97
CA SER A 85 18.27 -18.23 -60.19
C SER A 85 18.55 -16.76 -59.82
N SER A 86 19.12 -15.99 -60.75
CA SER A 86 19.83 -14.75 -60.46
C SER A 86 19.57 -13.66 -61.51
N LEU A 87 19.94 -12.41 -61.16
CA LEU A 87 19.88 -11.19 -61.99
C LEU A 87 18.45 -10.61 -62.12
N ALA A 88 18.24 -9.29 -62.15
CA ALA A 88 19.17 -8.21 -62.50
C ALA A 88 19.03 -6.94 -61.61
N VAL A 89 20.03 -6.06 -61.70
CA VAL A 89 20.06 -4.70 -61.14
C VAL A 89 20.07 -3.69 -62.30
N PRO A 90 19.39 -2.55 -62.17
CA PRO A 90 19.98 -1.28 -62.60
C PRO A 90 19.96 -0.22 -61.48
N HIS A 91 21.00 0.61 -61.43
CA HIS A 91 21.04 1.82 -60.60
C HIS A 91 20.31 2.99 -61.28
N THR A 92 19.72 3.89 -60.49
CA THR A 92 19.77 5.35 -60.74
C THR A 92 19.67 6.13 -59.43
N ASN A 93 20.51 7.16 -59.27
CA ASN A 93 20.39 8.16 -58.22
C ASN A 93 19.57 9.35 -58.72
N VAL A 94 18.55 9.81 -57.98
CA VAL A 94 18.04 11.20 -58.08
C VAL A 94 17.54 11.66 -56.71
N HIS A 95 18.18 12.68 -56.13
CA HIS A 95 17.53 13.57 -55.16
C HIS A 95 16.80 14.67 -55.93
N PRO A 96 15.64 15.11 -55.42
CA PRO A 96 15.50 16.56 -55.26
C PRO A 96 14.78 16.96 -53.96
N PHE A 97 15.15 18.12 -53.41
CA PHE A 97 14.26 18.92 -52.56
C PHE A 97 13.08 19.46 -53.39
N PRO A 98 11.99 19.85 -52.72
CA PRO A 98 11.55 21.23 -52.93
C PRO A 98 11.31 22.00 -51.62
N GLU A 99 11.34 23.33 -51.72
CA GLU A 99 11.15 24.29 -50.63
C GLU A 99 9.66 24.51 -50.28
N ALA A 100 9.40 25.20 -49.17
CA ALA A 100 8.05 25.46 -48.66
C ALA A 100 7.51 26.86 -49.04
N VAL A 101 6.26 26.93 -49.53
CA VAL A 101 5.48 28.17 -49.63
C VAL A 101 4.00 27.88 -49.36
N GLY A 102 3.36 28.68 -48.49
CA GLY A 102 1.91 28.94 -48.49
C GLY A 102 0.96 27.83 -48.00
N GLY A 103 0.29 28.06 -46.86
CA GLY A 103 -0.92 27.32 -46.45
C GLY A 103 -2.22 27.99 -46.97
N PRO A 104 -3.40 27.73 -46.38
CA PRO A 104 -3.66 26.91 -45.17
C PRO A 104 -4.81 25.87 -45.30
N THR A 105 -5.02 25.08 -44.22
CA THR A 105 -6.28 24.36 -43.87
C THR A 105 -6.97 23.54 -44.98
N THR A 106 -6.82 22.21 -45.03
CA THR A 106 -7.56 21.28 -44.16
C THR A 106 -7.05 19.85 -44.37
N GLN A 107 -6.74 19.11 -43.30
CA GLN A 107 -6.49 17.67 -43.38
C GLN A 107 -7.09 16.92 -42.18
N HIS A 108 -7.71 15.77 -42.46
CA HIS A 108 -8.18 14.84 -41.44
C HIS A 108 -6.98 14.27 -40.66
N ARG A 109 -7.09 14.21 -39.33
CA ARG A 109 -6.13 13.49 -38.49
C ARG A 109 -6.84 12.45 -37.64
N SER A 110 -6.94 11.23 -38.17
CA SER A 110 -7.29 10.05 -37.38
C SER A 110 -6.18 9.80 -36.36
N GLY A 111 -6.40 10.23 -35.12
CA GLY A 111 -5.45 10.09 -34.02
C GLY A 111 -6.19 9.80 -32.74
N THR A 112 -6.26 8.53 -32.36
CA THR A 112 -6.88 8.07 -31.12
C THR A 112 -6.00 8.39 -29.92
N LEU A 113 -6.12 9.62 -29.39
CA LEU A 113 -5.65 9.91 -28.04
C LEU A 113 -6.62 9.29 -27.02
N SER A 114 -6.16 8.24 -26.34
CA SER A 114 -6.82 7.67 -25.18
C SER A 114 -6.47 8.46 -23.92
N SER A 115 -7.43 9.17 -23.33
CA SER A 115 -7.24 9.84 -22.04
C SER A 115 -7.10 8.83 -20.89
N PRO A 116 -6.16 9.02 -19.94
CA PRO A 116 -6.04 8.15 -18.77
C PRO A 116 -7.22 8.35 -17.77
N PRO A 117 -7.80 7.28 -17.19
CA PRO A 117 -9.07 7.35 -16.46
C PRO A 117 -8.92 7.26 -14.92
N SER A 118 -8.28 8.28 -14.33
CA SER A 118 -8.17 8.48 -12.86
C SER A 118 -8.75 9.83 -12.41
N GLN A 119 -9.51 10.50 -13.29
CA GLN A 119 -10.14 11.81 -13.06
C GLN A 119 -11.44 11.70 -12.26
N GLY A 120 -11.37 11.88 -10.94
CA GLY A 120 -12.52 12.26 -10.12
C GLY A 120 -12.83 13.75 -10.28
N GLU A 121 -13.51 14.14 -11.37
CA GLU A 121 -13.67 15.55 -11.74
C GLU A 121 -14.47 16.38 -10.71
N LEU A 122 -13.81 17.39 -10.12
CA LEU A 122 -14.40 18.30 -9.14
C LEU A 122 -15.22 19.41 -9.80
N LEU A 123 -16.37 19.07 -10.40
CA LEU A 123 -17.23 20.03 -11.11
C LEU A 123 -17.82 21.10 -10.18
N GLN A 124 -17.19 22.29 -10.18
CA GLN A 124 -17.56 23.48 -9.42
C GLN A 124 -18.83 24.15 -9.98
N ARG A 125 -20.00 23.53 -9.81
CA ARG A 125 -21.25 23.98 -10.43
C ARG A 125 -21.95 25.08 -9.63
N THR A 126 -22.17 26.24 -10.26
CA THR A 126 -22.88 27.38 -9.68
C THR A 126 -24.40 27.12 -9.53
N PRO A 127 -25.04 27.58 -8.43
CA PRO A 127 -26.45 27.26 -8.15
C PRO A 127 -27.42 28.19 -8.88
N ARG A 128 -28.17 27.67 -9.85
CA ARG A 128 -29.31 28.36 -10.47
C ARG A 128 -30.60 27.98 -9.71
N LYS A 129 -31.29 28.96 -9.12
CA LYS A 129 -32.52 28.74 -8.34
C LYS A 129 -33.70 28.28 -9.21
N SER A 130 -34.39 27.22 -8.78
CA SER A 130 -35.81 26.98 -9.03
C SER A 130 -36.40 26.20 -7.85
N THR A 131 -37.71 26.32 -7.61
CA THR A 131 -38.35 25.92 -6.34
C THR A 131 -39.52 24.96 -6.54
N SER A 132 -39.56 23.83 -5.83
CA SER A 132 -40.80 23.26 -5.31
C SER A 132 -40.59 22.26 -4.15
N THR A 133 -41.36 22.49 -3.10
CA THR A 133 -41.85 21.62 -2.00
C THR A 133 -41.64 20.09 -2.06
N GLY A 134 -41.23 19.46 -0.94
CA GLY A 134 -41.33 18.00 -0.77
C GLY A 134 -40.71 17.37 0.50
N THR A 135 -41.21 17.67 1.71
CA THR A 135 -41.13 16.87 2.98
C THR A 135 -39.85 16.08 3.37
N GLY A 136 -39.27 16.33 4.56
CA GLY A 136 -38.34 15.32 5.16
C GLY A 136 -37.33 15.70 6.26
N SER A 137 -37.40 16.86 6.91
CA SER A 137 -36.32 17.36 7.81
C SER A 137 -36.50 17.09 9.30
N ARG A 138 -35.44 16.70 10.03
CA ARG A 138 -35.12 17.11 11.44
C ARG A 138 -33.82 16.46 11.98
N PRO A 139 -33.09 17.10 12.91
CA PRO A 139 -32.57 18.47 12.82
C PRO A 139 -31.11 18.64 13.33
N ASN A 140 -30.52 19.81 13.08
CA ASN A 140 -29.52 20.42 13.96
C ASN A 140 -29.72 21.94 14.00
N THR A 141 -29.68 22.56 15.18
CA THR A 141 -29.75 24.02 15.41
C THR A 141 -28.35 24.63 15.29
N ALA A 142 -28.12 25.66 14.47
CA ALA A 142 -28.55 27.07 14.56
C ALA A 142 -27.74 27.89 15.59
N GLY A 143 -27.29 29.12 15.30
CA GLY A 143 -27.55 29.95 14.11
C GLY A 143 -26.55 31.09 13.86
N GLU A 144 -26.87 31.93 12.88
CA GLU A 144 -26.02 32.99 12.28
C GLU A 144 -26.15 34.36 12.97
N TYR A 145 -25.27 35.32 12.63
CA TYR A 145 -25.71 36.69 12.32
C TYR A 145 -24.66 37.52 11.54
N GLY A 146 -25.07 38.09 10.39
CA GLY A 146 -24.73 39.44 9.90
C GLY A 146 -23.29 39.83 9.51
N MET A 147 -23.11 40.30 8.27
CA MET A 147 -21.91 41.02 7.79
C MET A 147 -22.19 42.51 7.56
N SER A 148 -21.22 43.43 7.77
CA SER A 148 -21.07 44.63 6.92
C SER A 148 -19.72 45.38 7.03
N ALA A 149 -19.08 45.57 5.87
CA ALA A 149 -18.32 46.72 5.36
C ALA A 149 -17.15 47.46 6.10
N SER A 150 -16.13 47.78 5.26
CA SER A 150 -15.36 49.04 5.13
C SER A 150 -14.21 49.47 6.08
N ARG A 151 -13.00 48.97 5.73
CA ARG A 151 -11.78 49.76 5.32
C ARG A 151 -11.04 50.66 6.39
N PRO A 152 -9.81 51.18 6.12
CA PRO A 152 -8.71 50.92 7.06
C PRO A 152 -7.91 52.14 7.59
N ALA A 153 -7.13 51.90 8.64
CA ALA A 153 -5.93 52.67 9.01
C ALA A 153 -4.86 51.71 9.58
N SER A 154 -3.62 52.19 9.76
CA SER A 154 -2.42 51.34 9.90
C SER A 154 -1.79 51.28 11.31
N ALA A 155 -0.88 50.30 11.47
CA ALA A 155 0.17 50.18 12.48
C ALA A 155 -0.20 49.88 13.95
N ARG A 156 0.18 48.68 14.40
CA ARG A 156 1.41 48.50 15.19
C ARG A 156 1.94 47.06 15.13
N PHE A 157 3.11 46.82 15.74
CA PHE A 157 3.94 45.64 15.55
C PHE A 157 3.49 44.41 16.37
N ARG A 158 4.08 43.25 16.04
CA ARG A 158 4.00 42.00 16.80
C ARG A 158 4.36 42.22 18.29
N GLU A 159 3.60 41.59 19.17
CA GLU A 159 4.18 40.99 20.38
C GLU A 159 4.13 39.46 20.26
N THR A 160 5.07 38.79 20.93
CA THR A 160 5.27 37.34 20.85
C THR A 160 4.39 36.60 21.87
N PHE A 161 3.99 35.37 21.53
CA PHE A 161 3.36 34.47 22.50
C PHE A 161 4.32 34.20 23.66
N ALA A 162 3.93 34.61 24.87
CA ALA A 162 4.68 34.31 26.09
C ALA A 162 4.65 32.80 26.40
N LEU A 163 5.75 32.30 26.94
CA LEU A 163 5.89 30.90 27.36
C LEU A 163 4.87 30.54 28.47
N PRO A 164 4.38 29.28 28.52
CA PRO A 164 3.55 28.82 29.62
C PRO A 164 4.32 28.88 30.95
N ARG A 165 3.65 29.29 32.03
CA ARG A 165 4.26 29.44 33.36
C ARG A 165 4.92 28.14 33.85
N THR A 166 6.12 28.27 34.39
CA THR A 166 6.83 27.19 35.07
C THR A 166 6.02 26.66 36.26
N ARG A 167 5.94 25.33 36.36
CA ARG A 167 5.30 24.64 37.49
C ARG A 167 6.25 24.73 38.70
N PRO A 168 5.81 25.20 39.88
CA PRO A 168 6.66 25.18 41.06
C PRO A 168 6.97 23.74 41.49
N LEU A 169 8.19 23.52 41.99
CA LEU A 169 8.67 22.22 42.43
C LEU A 169 7.88 21.72 43.65
N THR A 170 7.54 20.43 43.64
CA THR A 170 7.00 19.73 44.81
C THR A 170 8.09 19.50 45.84
N MET A 171 8.20 20.38 46.85
CA MET A 171 8.92 20.02 48.07
C MET A 171 8.16 18.89 48.80
N TYR A 172 8.91 17.92 49.32
CA TYR A 172 8.36 16.84 50.13
C TYR A 172 7.76 17.41 51.42
N SER A 173 6.45 17.26 51.59
CA SER A 173 5.79 17.43 52.89
C SER A 173 5.63 16.06 53.53
N SER A 174 6.46 15.76 54.54
CA SER A 174 6.30 14.57 55.36
C SER A 174 5.01 14.68 56.18
N VAL A 175 4.05 13.77 55.96
CA VAL A 175 2.77 13.77 56.70
C VAL A 175 3.01 13.36 58.15
N GLN A 176 3.25 14.34 59.04
CA GLN A 176 3.01 14.15 60.46
C GLN A 176 1.50 14.14 60.73
N ASN A 177 1.03 13.11 61.43
CA ASN A 177 -0.39 12.85 61.61
C ASN A 177 -0.97 13.63 62.82
N SER A 178 -0.89 14.96 62.77
CA SER A 178 -1.34 15.84 63.86
C SER A 178 -2.85 16.11 63.80
N SER A 179 -3.64 15.28 64.48
CA SER A 179 -5.11 15.33 64.46
C SER A 179 -5.71 16.45 65.33
N VAL A 180 -5.55 17.72 64.94
CA VAL A 180 -6.24 18.87 65.57
C VAL A 180 -7.04 19.64 64.52
N LYS A 181 -8.37 19.46 64.53
CA LYS A 181 -9.28 20.27 63.71
C LYS A 181 -9.45 21.65 64.35
N ILE A 182 -8.71 22.65 63.85
CA ILE A 182 -8.99 24.06 64.18
C ILE A 182 -10.33 24.44 63.55
N GLN A 183 -11.40 24.47 64.35
CA GLN A 183 -12.65 25.11 63.96
C GLN A 183 -12.43 26.63 63.91
N ARG A 184 -12.39 27.20 62.70
CA ARG A 184 -12.66 28.62 62.52
C ARG A 184 -14.17 28.83 62.63
N GLU A 185 -14.62 29.65 63.57
CA GLU A 185 -16.03 30.08 63.59
C GLU A 185 -16.40 30.76 62.26
N ARG A 186 -17.60 30.46 61.78
CA ARG A 186 -18.16 31.09 60.58
C ARG A 186 -18.68 32.47 61.00
N PRO A 187 -18.34 33.58 60.30
CA PRO A 187 -18.87 34.90 60.65
C PRO A 187 -20.40 34.87 60.61
N ARG A 188 -21.03 35.38 61.68
CA ARG A 188 -22.49 35.39 61.83
C ARG A 188 -23.11 36.38 60.83
N SER A 189 -24.22 36.01 60.20
CA SER A 189 -24.95 36.89 59.30
C SER A 189 -25.56 38.05 60.10
N THR A 190 -25.36 39.29 59.66
CA THR A 190 -25.80 40.51 60.35
C THR A 190 -27.27 40.88 60.08
N MET A 191 -28.01 40.06 59.32
CA MET A 191 -29.36 40.37 58.83
C MET A 191 -30.49 39.63 59.57
N LEU A 192 -30.23 39.11 60.77
CA LEU A 192 -31.26 38.53 61.65
C LEU A 192 -31.01 38.97 63.10
N THR A 193 -32.03 39.55 63.73
CA THR A 193 -32.09 39.74 65.19
C THR A 193 -32.37 38.39 65.85
N ASP A 194 -31.92 38.18 67.09
CA ASP A 194 -32.07 36.89 67.76
C ASP A 194 -33.54 36.49 68.02
N GLU A 195 -34.48 37.45 68.09
CA GLU A 195 -35.93 37.17 68.13
C GLU A 195 -36.41 36.48 66.83
N LYS A 196 -36.03 37.04 65.67
CA LYS A 196 -36.30 36.42 64.35
C LYS A 196 -35.49 35.16 64.11
N ARG A 197 -34.37 34.99 64.81
CA ARG A 197 -33.56 33.77 64.75
C ARG A 197 -34.32 32.60 65.38
N ASP A 198 -35.07 32.84 66.46
CA ASP A 198 -35.85 31.80 67.13
C ASP A 198 -37.15 31.47 66.38
N GLU A 199 -37.84 32.45 65.79
CA GLU A 199 -38.87 32.18 64.77
C GLU A 199 -38.32 31.37 63.58
N LEU A 200 -37.02 31.52 63.25
CA LEU A 200 -36.33 30.75 62.20
C LEU A 200 -35.61 29.48 62.71
N GLN A 201 -35.60 29.20 64.02
CA GLN A 201 -35.28 27.86 64.53
C GLN A 201 -36.45 26.93 64.19
N GLU A 202 -37.68 27.44 64.30
CA GLU A 202 -38.88 26.87 63.66
C GLU A 202 -39.08 27.34 62.21
N VAL A 203 -38.01 27.34 61.39
CA VAL A 203 -38.19 27.03 59.96
C VAL A 203 -38.78 25.61 59.91
N LYS A 204 -40.11 25.53 59.90
CA LYS A 204 -40.85 24.27 59.78
C LYS A 204 -40.40 23.60 58.48
N LYS A 205 -39.98 22.34 58.56
CA LYS A 205 -39.38 21.57 57.46
C LYS A 205 -40.37 20.49 57.03
N PRO A 206 -41.40 20.78 56.20
CA PRO A 206 -42.48 19.81 55.96
C PRO A 206 -41.96 18.56 55.22
N TRP A 207 -40.87 18.73 54.47
CA TRP A 207 -40.07 17.66 53.86
C TRP A 207 -39.37 16.71 54.88
N THR A 208 -39.54 16.92 56.18
CA THR A 208 -39.10 15.99 57.24
C THR A 208 -40.27 15.37 58.03
N GLU A 209 -41.47 15.94 57.93
CA GLU A 209 -42.68 15.43 58.60
C GLU A 209 -43.31 14.25 57.84
N GLY A 210 -43.16 14.20 56.52
CA GLY A 210 -43.68 13.13 55.66
C GLY A 210 -42.67 12.65 54.61
N LYS A 211 -42.68 11.34 54.33
CA LYS A 211 -41.91 10.74 53.22
C LYS A 211 -42.66 10.96 51.91
N ASP A 212 -42.27 11.98 51.15
CA ASP A 212 -42.85 12.25 49.83
C ASP A 212 -42.72 11.02 48.88
N PRO A 213 -43.84 10.45 48.38
CA PRO A 213 -43.80 9.38 47.40
C PRO A 213 -43.27 9.86 46.03
N TYR A 214 -43.48 11.13 45.65
CA TYR A 214 -43.06 11.63 44.35
C TYR A 214 -41.53 11.75 44.24
N MET A 215 -40.83 12.18 45.30
CA MET A 215 -39.37 12.07 45.42
C MET A 215 -38.86 10.64 45.25
N ARG A 216 -39.56 9.63 45.78
CA ARG A 216 -39.17 8.22 45.57
C ARG A 216 -39.39 7.78 44.13
N ILE A 217 -40.52 8.15 43.55
CA ILE A 217 -40.85 7.89 42.14
C ILE A 217 -39.85 8.57 41.21
N SER A 218 -39.40 9.80 41.50
CA SER A 218 -38.41 10.50 40.67
C SER A 218 -37.04 9.81 40.71
N TYR A 219 -36.56 9.35 41.87
CA TYR A 219 -35.35 8.51 41.93
C TYR A 219 -35.50 7.23 41.08
N PHE A 220 -36.59 6.48 41.23
CA PHE A 220 -36.82 5.27 40.42
C PHE A 220 -36.95 5.56 38.92
N LEU A 221 -37.55 6.70 38.53
CA LEU A 221 -37.67 7.13 37.15
C LEU A 221 -36.32 7.57 36.57
N THR A 222 -35.51 8.34 37.31
CA THR A 222 -34.17 8.74 36.89
C THR A 222 -33.25 7.53 36.74
N TYR A 223 -33.17 6.64 37.74
CA TYR A 223 -32.37 5.42 37.61
C TYR A 223 -32.92 4.47 36.55
N GLY A 224 -34.24 4.35 36.42
CA GLY A 224 -34.90 3.58 35.36
C GLY A 224 -34.53 4.06 33.96
N MET A 225 -34.54 5.37 33.72
CA MET A 225 -34.13 5.97 32.44
C MET A 225 -32.63 5.82 32.17
N ILE A 226 -31.77 5.88 33.20
CA ILE A 226 -30.33 5.61 33.07
C ILE A 226 -30.09 4.14 32.71
N ILE A 227 -30.73 3.20 33.42
CA ILE A 227 -30.63 1.76 33.15
C ILE A 227 -31.19 1.44 31.76
N PHE A 228 -32.33 2.01 31.37
CA PHE A 228 -32.89 1.87 30.02
C PHE A 228 -31.91 2.39 28.94
N GLY A 229 -31.28 3.54 29.16
CA GLY A 229 -30.26 4.08 28.26
C GLY A 229 -29.04 3.16 28.12
N ILE A 230 -28.55 2.59 29.22
CA ILE A 230 -27.45 1.61 29.22
C ILE A 230 -27.86 0.32 28.49
N LEU A 231 -29.05 -0.21 28.75
CA LEU A 231 -29.57 -1.41 28.09
C LEU A 231 -29.78 -1.19 26.59
N ALA A 232 -30.38 -0.07 26.18
CA ALA A 232 -30.55 0.30 24.78
C ALA A 232 -29.20 0.50 24.08
N GLY A 233 -28.21 1.08 24.76
CA GLY A 233 -26.82 1.18 24.31
C GLY A 233 -26.19 -0.20 24.08
N GLY A 234 -26.28 -1.10 25.07
CA GLY A 234 -25.77 -2.47 24.97
C GLY A 234 -26.43 -3.29 23.87
N VAL A 235 -27.76 -3.18 23.72
CA VAL A 235 -28.53 -3.80 22.63
C VAL A 235 -28.09 -3.27 21.27
N ARG A 236 -27.87 -1.94 21.13
CA ARG A 236 -27.33 -1.35 19.90
C ARG A 236 -25.93 -1.87 19.60
N CYS A 237 -25.03 -1.89 20.58
CA CYS A 237 -23.67 -2.43 20.42
C CYS A 237 -23.69 -3.90 19.99
N PHE A 238 -24.55 -4.73 20.57
CA PHE A 238 -24.72 -6.14 20.18
C PHE A 238 -25.21 -6.29 18.74
N PHE A 239 -26.22 -5.50 18.33
CA PHE A 239 -26.73 -5.55 16.95
C PHE A 239 -25.75 -5.02 15.92
N GLU A 240 -24.96 -3.97 16.21
CA GLU A 240 -23.92 -3.52 15.27
C GLU A 240 -22.74 -4.51 15.22
N TRP A 241 -22.30 -5.06 16.36
CA TRP A 241 -21.27 -6.11 16.40
C TRP A 241 -21.66 -7.32 15.54
N ARG A 242 -22.91 -7.78 15.61
CA ARG A 242 -23.44 -8.88 14.77
C ARG A 242 -23.58 -8.54 13.27
N LYS A 243 -23.46 -7.27 12.85
CA LYS A 243 -23.49 -6.85 11.44
C LYS A 243 -22.10 -6.67 10.82
N VAL A 244 -21.04 -6.63 11.63
CA VAL A 244 -19.67 -6.61 11.12
C VAL A 244 -19.40 -7.96 10.45
N PRO A 245 -19.09 -8.01 9.13
CA PRO A 245 -18.70 -9.26 8.53
C PRO A 245 -17.31 -9.64 9.01
N MET A 246 -17.20 -10.93 9.31
CA MET A 246 -15.96 -11.65 9.55
C MET A 246 -15.86 -12.70 8.44
N MET A 247 -14.64 -13.00 8.00
CA MET A 247 -14.38 -14.10 7.05
C MET A 247 -15.06 -15.39 7.54
N LYS A 248 -15.85 -16.03 6.68
CA LYS A 248 -16.58 -17.26 7.00
C LYS A 248 -15.79 -18.48 6.53
N GLY A 249 -15.63 -19.46 7.41
CA GLY A 249 -14.81 -20.65 7.16
C GLY A 249 -13.47 -20.58 7.90
N ASN A 250 -12.55 -21.45 7.51
CA ASN A 250 -11.16 -21.42 7.96
C ASN A 250 -10.31 -20.55 7.02
N LEU A 251 -9.08 -20.26 7.44
CA LEU A 251 -8.08 -19.57 6.63
C LEU A 251 -6.81 -20.42 6.58
N CYS A 252 -6.57 -21.05 5.43
CA CYS A 252 -5.41 -21.88 5.18
C CYS A 252 -4.24 -20.99 4.71
N PRO A 253 -3.03 -21.10 5.30
CA PRO A 253 -1.87 -20.33 4.83
C PRO A 253 -1.47 -20.78 3.42
N VAL A 254 -1.22 -19.81 2.54
CA VAL A 254 -0.76 -20.01 1.15
C VAL A 254 0.65 -19.45 0.96
N MET A 255 0.95 -18.30 1.57
CA MET A 255 2.31 -17.77 1.63
C MET A 255 2.55 -17.09 2.99
N GLU A 256 3.74 -17.28 3.54
CA GLU A 256 4.27 -16.54 4.67
C GLU A 256 5.76 -16.31 4.39
N GLU A 257 6.17 -15.05 4.30
CA GLU A 257 7.53 -14.61 4.03
C GLU A 257 7.94 -13.55 5.06
N HIS A 258 9.17 -13.69 5.59
CA HIS A 258 9.77 -12.85 6.64
C HIS A 258 11.15 -12.32 6.22
N PHE A 259 11.46 -12.39 4.93
CA PHE A 259 12.67 -11.82 4.31
C PHE A 259 13.97 -12.19 5.03
N THR A 260 14.07 -13.47 5.39
CA THR A 260 15.20 -14.04 6.15
C THR A 260 16.40 -14.40 5.27
N SER A 261 16.21 -14.49 3.94
CA SER A 261 17.27 -14.76 2.96
C SER A 261 16.92 -14.20 1.58
N GLU A 262 17.94 -13.76 0.82
CA GLU A 262 17.78 -13.35 -0.58
C GLU A 262 17.30 -14.53 -1.45
N GLU A 263 17.86 -15.74 -1.24
CA GLU A 263 17.57 -16.95 -2.06
C GLU A 263 16.15 -17.51 -1.90
N GLY A 264 15.51 -17.32 -0.74
CA GLY A 264 14.10 -17.69 -0.54
C GLY A 264 13.14 -16.70 -1.19
N VAL A 265 13.57 -15.44 -1.31
CA VAL A 265 12.75 -14.33 -1.82
C VAL A 265 12.89 -14.20 -3.33
N PHE A 266 14.10 -14.34 -3.88
CA PHE A 266 14.43 -14.16 -5.29
C PHE A 266 15.18 -15.39 -5.84
N GLY A 267 14.87 -15.76 -7.09
CA GLY A 267 15.50 -16.88 -7.80
C GLY A 267 14.48 -17.77 -8.49
N GLU A 268 14.93 -18.93 -8.99
CA GLU A 268 14.07 -19.88 -9.71
C GLU A 268 12.89 -20.39 -8.87
N ASN A 269 13.10 -20.56 -7.56
CA ASN A 269 12.08 -20.99 -6.59
C ASN A 269 11.68 -19.87 -5.60
N GLY A 270 12.04 -18.62 -5.89
CA GLY A 270 11.82 -17.47 -5.00
C GLY A 270 10.34 -17.10 -4.84
N LYS A 271 9.96 -16.54 -3.68
CA LYS A 271 8.59 -16.05 -3.44
C LYS A 271 8.20 -14.86 -4.31
N PHE A 272 9.16 -14.06 -4.78
CA PHE A 272 8.95 -12.92 -5.65
C PHE A 272 9.83 -13.01 -6.90
N PHE A 273 9.26 -12.73 -8.07
CA PHE A 273 10.07 -12.39 -9.25
C PHE A 273 10.09 -10.87 -9.44
N ARG A 274 11.18 -10.36 -10.00
CA ARG A 274 11.36 -8.96 -10.35
C ARG A 274 10.71 -8.72 -11.71
N GLU A 275 9.70 -7.86 -11.79
CA GLU A 275 9.15 -7.35 -13.05
C GLU A 275 10.07 -6.23 -13.55
N VAL A 276 10.55 -6.36 -14.80
CA VAL A 276 11.48 -5.44 -15.47
C VAL A 276 10.77 -4.82 -16.67
N ASP A 277 10.56 -3.51 -16.62
CA ASP A 277 9.82 -2.71 -17.60
C ASP A 277 10.18 -1.21 -17.44
N MET A 278 10.10 -0.41 -18.49
CA MET A 278 10.27 1.06 -18.45
C MET A 278 9.18 1.83 -19.20
N SER A 279 8.08 1.16 -19.55
CA SER A 279 6.94 1.75 -20.26
C SER A 279 6.08 2.69 -19.40
N GLY A 280 6.37 2.82 -18.11
CA GLY A 280 5.59 3.59 -17.14
C GLY A 280 4.21 3.01 -16.86
N PHE A 281 4.07 1.67 -16.93
CA PHE A 281 2.94 0.83 -16.48
C PHE A 281 1.51 1.24 -16.90
N GLY A 282 1.37 2.06 -17.94
CA GLY A 282 0.09 2.65 -18.37
C GLY A 282 -0.28 3.95 -17.65
N ASN A 283 0.35 4.25 -16.52
CA ASN A 283 0.20 5.51 -15.78
C ASN A 283 1.10 6.64 -16.30
N GLY A 284 2.11 6.32 -17.11
CA GLY A 284 3.15 7.26 -17.55
C GLY A 284 4.19 7.56 -16.48
N GLU A 285 4.43 6.61 -15.57
CA GLU A 285 5.47 6.63 -14.54
C GLU A 285 6.89 6.85 -15.13
N PHE A 286 7.81 7.37 -14.30
CA PHE A 286 9.10 7.92 -14.75
C PHE A 286 10.32 7.07 -14.39
N GLU A 287 10.17 6.04 -13.56
CA GLU A 287 11.20 5.05 -13.29
C GLU A 287 11.31 3.98 -14.39
N MET A 288 12.36 3.19 -14.31
CA MET A 288 12.44 1.85 -14.89
C MET A 288 12.55 0.84 -13.75
N THR A 289 11.87 -0.30 -13.84
CA THR A 289 12.02 -1.38 -12.85
C THR A 289 13.11 -2.35 -13.29
N THR A 290 13.97 -2.78 -12.37
CA THR A 290 15.21 -3.50 -12.73
C THR A 290 15.42 -4.80 -11.95
N THR A 291 16.29 -5.68 -12.46
CA THR A 291 16.85 -6.83 -11.73
C THR A 291 17.94 -6.45 -10.71
N SER A 292 18.26 -5.15 -10.56
CA SER A 292 19.43 -4.69 -9.81
C SER A 292 19.30 -4.88 -8.29
N PRO A 293 20.35 -5.40 -7.62
CA PRO A 293 20.42 -5.44 -6.15
C PRO A 293 20.57 -4.04 -5.53
N LYS A 294 20.71 -2.97 -6.33
CA LYS A 294 20.53 -1.59 -5.86
C LYS A 294 19.06 -1.27 -5.55
N ASN A 295 18.13 -1.88 -6.29
CA ASN A 295 16.71 -1.50 -6.30
C ASN A 295 15.80 -2.46 -5.56
N SER A 296 16.14 -3.75 -5.50
CA SER A 296 15.45 -4.70 -4.63
C SER A 296 16.42 -5.72 -4.06
N TYR A 297 16.45 -5.87 -2.74
CA TYR A 297 17.38 -6.74 -2.01
C TYR A 297 16.84 -7.07 -0.62
N VAL A 298 17.39 -8.12 -0.01
CA VAL A 298 17.09 -8.51 1.38
C VAL A 298 18.24 -8.12 2.30
N ARG A 299 17.95 -7.46 3.43
CA ARG A 299 18.95 -7.11 4.46
C ARG A 299 18.33 -7.07 5.85
N ASP A 300 19.05 -7.54 6.87
CA ASP A 300 18.69 -7.40 8.29
C ASP A 300 17.30 -7.97 8.70
N GLY A 301 16.72 -8.87 7.89
CA GLY A 301 15.36 -9.41 8.06
C GLY A 301 14.26 -8.64 7.33
N TYR A 302 14.62 -7.70 6.45
CA TYR A 302 13.70 -6.86 5.69
C TYR A 302 13.96 -6.94 4.19
N LEU A 303 12.89 -6.86 3.41
CA LEU A 303 12.94 -6.53 1.98
C LEU A 303 12.97 -5.01 1.83
N TYR A 304 13.89 -4.50 1.02
CA TYR A 304 13.94 -3.10 0.60
C TYR A 304 13.57 -3.00 -0.89
N ILE A 305 12.67 -2.07 -1.23
CA ILE A 305 12.50 -1.56 -2.59
C ILE A 305 12.99 -0.11 -2.59
N THR A 306 14.09 0.14 -3.31
CA THR A 306 14.88 1.38 -3.24
C THR A 306 14.91 2.10 -4.60
N PRO A 307 14.43 3.35 -4.69
CA PRO A 307 14.65 4.18 -5.87
C PRO A 307 16.09 4.72 -5.91
N THR A 308 16.73 4.64 -7.07
CA THR A 308 18.08 5.18 -7.37
C THR A 308 18.08 5.99 -8.65
N LEU A 309 19.07 6.85 -8.91
CA LEU A 309 19.09 7.64 -10.15
C LEU A 309 19.72 6.84 -11.28
N THR A 310 19.12 6.85 -12.45
CA THR A 310 19.69 6.22 -13.66
C THR A 310 21.03 6.90 -14.04
N SER A 311 21.17 8.20 -13.73
CA SER A 311 22.42 8.95 -13.90
C SER A 311 23.59 8.43 -13.06
N ASP A 312 23.34 7.65 -12.01
CA ASP A 312 24.41 7.04 -11.19
C ASP A 312 25.15 5.92 -11.97
N ASP A 313 24.53 5.37 -13.02
CA ASP A 313 25.10 4.33 -13.89
C ASP A 313 25.56 4.86 -15.27
N ILE A 314 24.81 5.80 -15.88
CA ILE A 314 25.10 6.29 -17.25
C ILE A 314 25.53 7.77 -17.33
N GLY A 315 25.52 8.49 -16.22
CA GLY A 315 25.81 9.94 -16.16
C GLY A 315 24.64 10.82 -16.60
N GLU A 316 24.59 12.06 -16.09
CA GLU A 316 23.47 12.99 -16.35
C GLU A 316 23.27 13.33 -17.84
N ALA A 317 24.36 13.48 -18.60
CA ALA A 317 24.27 13.84 -20.02
C ALA A 317 23.56 12.79 -20.88
N ALA A 318 23.72 11.50 -20.55
CA ALA A 318 23.08 10.40 -21.26
C ALA A 318 21.56 10.34 -21.01
N ILE A 319 21.09 10.87 -19.88
CA ILE A 319 19.65 11.04 -19.61
C ILE A 319 19.03 12.02 -20.62
N GLU A 320 19.74 13.10 -20.98
CA GLU A 320 19.19 14.24 -21.71
C GLU A 320 19.36 14.17 -23.23
N ASP A 321 20.46 13.61 -23.76
CA ASP A 321 20.68 13.53 -25.21
C ASP A 321 21.55 12.34 -25.69
N GLY A 322 21.34 11.94 -26.95
CA GLY A 322 22.25 11.11 -27.74
C GLY A 322 22.46 9.66 -27.28
N HIS A 323 21.73 9.16 -26.28
CA HIS A 323 21.93 7.83 -25.70
C HIS A 323 20.83 6.85 -26.09
N VAL A 324 21.20 5.58 -26.26
CA VAL A 324 20.26 4.46 -26.44
C VAL A 324 20.44 3.51 -25.26
N PHE A 325 19.43 3.43 -24.40
CA PHE A 325 19.42 2.55 -23.23
C PHE A 325 18.54 1.34 -23.51
N ASN A 326 19.08 0.14 -23.32
CA ASN A 326 18.34 -1.13 -23.40
C ASN A 326 18.44 -1.83 -22.05
N ILE A 327 17.31 -2.25 -21.47
CA ILE A 327 17.30 -2.95 -20.18
C ILE A 327 17.55 -4.45 -20.38
N THR A 328 18.42 -5.03 -19.54
CA THR A 328 18.59 -6.48 -19.47
C THR A 328 17.37 -7.13 -18.83
N ASP A 329 17.11 -8.40 -19.15
CA ASP A 329 16.06 -9.22 -18.50
C ASP A 329 14.63 -8.69 -18.63
N CYS A 330 14.35 -7.81 -19.60
CA CYS A 330 13.03 -7.21 -19.82
C CYS A 330 11.88 -8.23 -19.83
N THR A 331 10.86 -8.01 -18.99
CA THR A 331 9.83 -9.01 -18.69
C THR A 331 8.53 -8.88 -19.49
N PHE A 332 8.47 -7.99 -20.48
CA PHE A 332 7.24 -7.63 -21.24
C PHE A 332 6.36 -8.83 -21.64
N ASN A 333 6.94 -9.90 -22.21
CA ASN A 333 6.17 -11.09 -22.64
C ASN A 333 5.53 -11.83 -21.45
N ILE A 334 6.15 -11.79 -20.27
CA ILE A 334 5.69 -12.44 -19.04
C ILE A 334 4.53 -11.66 -18.42
N THR A 335 4.59 -10.32 -18.45
CA THR A 335 3.58 -9.46 -17.84
C THR A 335 2.30 -9.37 -18.69
N GLN A 336 2.43 -9.28 -20.02
CA GLN A 336 1.32 -9.00 -20.95
C GLN A 336 0.39 -10.18 -21.30
N GLY A 337 0.71 -11.41 -20.90
CA GLY A 337 -0.13 -12.60 -21.17
C GLY A 337 -1.48 -12.55 -20.46
N LEU A 338 -2.56 -12.88 -21.18
CA LEU A 338 -3.92 -12.88 -20.62
C LEU A 338 -4.16 -14.10 -19.74
N SER A 339 -3.73 -15.30 -20.14
CA SER A 339 -3.81 -16.50 -19.30
C SER A 339 -2.42 -17.07 -18.97
N TYR A 340 -2.24 -17.45 -17.71
CA TYR A 340 -1.05 -18.10 -17.17
C TYR A 340 -1.31 -19.58 -16.82
N THR A 341 -2.57 -19.97 -16.63
CA THR A 341 -2.97 -21.34 -16.24
C THR A 341 -3.45 -22.22 -17.41
N ALA A 342 -3.82 -21.64 -18.56
CA ALA A 342 -4.51 -22.35 -19.63
C ALA A 342 -3.61 -23.10 -20.64
N LYS A 343 -2.77 -24.05 -20.19
CA LYS A 343 -2.34 -25.22 -20.98
C LYS A 343 -1.68 -26.30 -20.13
N ASP A 344 -2.41 -27.39 -19.94
CA ASP A 344 -2.04 -28.65 -19.26
C ASP A 344 -1.51 -28.52 -17.80
N SER A 345 -2.39 -28.83 -16.84
CA SER A 345 -2.23 -28.47 -15.42
C SER A 345 -1.34 -29.44 -14.64
N THR A 346 -0.09 -29.63 -15.07
CA THR A 346 0.92 -30.39 -14.31
C THR A 346 2.23 -29.63 -14.06
N LEU A 347 2.54 -28.61 -14.87
CA LEU A 347 3.64 -27.66 -14.61
C LEU A 347 3.20 -26.27 -15.06
N LEU A 348 3.47 -25.24 -14.25
CA LEU A 348 3.59 -23.88 -14.78
C LEU A 348 4.70 -23.90 -15.85
N PRO A 349 4.59 -23.15 -16.96
CA PRO A 349 5.58 -23.22 -18.04
C PRO A 349 6.94 -22.68 -17.59
N LEU A 350 7.79 -23.59 -17.09
CA LEU A 350 9.20 -23.35 -16.75
C LEU A 350 9.99 -22.78 -17.94
N ASN A 351 9.54 -23.08 -19.16
CA ASN A 351 10.01 -22.39 -20.35
C ASN A 351 9.33 -21.00 -20.47
N ILE A 352 10.01 -19.99 -19.95
CA ILE A 352 9.59 -18.58 -19.90
C ILE A 352 9.09 -18.05 -21.25
N SER A 353 9.61 -18.57 -22.36
CA SER A 353 9.21 -18.19 -23.74
C SER A 353 7.77 -18.54 -24.12
N ALA A 354 7.03 -19.29 -23.29
CA ALA A 354 5.64 -19.67 -23.55
C ALA A 354 4.58 -18.75 -22.92
N VAL A 355 4.97 -17.75 -22.13
CA VAL A 355 4.03 -16.75 -21.58
C VAL A 355 3.77 -15.66 -22.63
N GLY A 356 2.51 -15.25 -22.80
CA GLY A 356 2.11 -14.21 -23.76
C GLY A 356 1.85 -14.71 -25.19
N ILE A 357 1.98 -16.02 -25.46
CA ILE A 357 1.69 -16.63 -26.76
C ILE A 357 0.19 -16.68 -27.12
N ASP A 358 -0.66 -16.18 -26.22
CA ASP A 358 -2.10 -15.99 -26.39
C ASP A 358 -2.45 -14.66 -27.10
N ARG A 359 -1.43 -13.86 -27.45
CA ARG A 359 -1.56 -12.60 -28.20
C ARG A 359 -0.53 -12.48 -29.33
N GLU A 360 -0.82 -11.60 -30.28
CA GLU A 360 0.17 -11.14 -31.27
C GLU A 360 1.25 -10.29 -30.58
N PHE A 361 2.50 -10.43 -31.00
CA PHE A 361 3.63 -9.75 -30.36
C PHE A 361 3.65 -8.24 -30.67
N ASP A 362 3.28 -7.42 -29.69
CA ASP A 362 3.35 -5.97 -29.82
C ASP A 362 4.80 -5.45 -29.75
N VAL A 363 5.40 -5.31 -30.92
CA VAL A 363 6.73 -4.71 -31.11
C VAL A 363 6.83 -3.30 -30.50
N LYS A 364 5.74 -2.51 -30.50
CA LYS A 364 5.77 -1.14 -29.98
C LYS A 364 5.76 -1.13 -28.44
N GLY A 365 4.88 -1.92 -27.84
CA GLY A 365 4.85 -2.18 -26.41
C GLY A 365 6.20 -2.72 -25.91
N TYR A 366 6.74 -3.75 -26.56
CA TYR A 366 8.07 -4.30 -26.25
C TYR A 366 9.16 -3.23 -26.34
N THR A 367 9.20 -2.45 -27.42
CA THR A 367 10.22 -1.39 -27.60
C THR A 367 10.11 -0.35 -26.47
N LYS A 368 8.90 0.06 -26.09
CA LYS A 368 8.65 1.01 -24.98
C LYS A 368 8.96 0.43 -23.60
N ALA A 369 8.79 -0.88 -23.41
CA ALA A 369 9.02 -1.57 -22.16
C ALA A 369 10.51 -1.93 -21.93
N CYS A 370 11.27 -2.13 -23.00
CA CYS A 370 12.63 -2.67 -22.94
C CYS A 370 13.73 -1.69 -23.39
N SER A 371 13.40 -0.54 -23.98
CA SER A 371 14.38 0.41 -24.50
C SER A 371 13.90 1.87 -24.48
N ALA A 372 14.84 2.80 -24.29
CA ALA A 372 14.62 4.23 -24.36
C ALA A 372 15.74 4.92 -25.17
N VAL A 373 15.42 6.06 -25.78
CA VAL A 373 16.39 6.88 -26.53
C VAL A 373 16.24 8.34 -26.10
N SER A 374 17.32 8.93 -25.59
CA SER A 374 17.35 10.35 -25.24
C SER A 374 17.65 11.22 -26.46
N ASN A 375 17.00 12.38 -26.54
CA ASN A 375 17.11 13.30 -27.65
C ASN A 375 16.67 14.70 -27.23
N ALA A 376 17.61 15.63 -27.13
CA ALA A 376 17.37 17.00 -26.68
C ALA A 376 16.47 17.81 -27.65
N THR A 377 16.36 17.41 -28.92
CA THR A 377 15.53 18.09 -29.93
C THR A 377 14.04 17.73 -29.78
N SER A 378 13.72 16.48 -29.40
CA SER A 378 12.34 16.09 -29.05
C SER A 378 12.00 16.28 -27.57
N GLY A 379 13.01 16.44 -26.71
CA GLY A 379 12.85 16.45 -25.26
C GLY A 379 12.56 15.07 -24.66
N ALA A 380 12.83 14.00 -25.42
CA ALA A 380 12.82 12.63 -24.92
C ALA A 380 14.05 12.39 -24.02
N VAL A 381 13.84 11.71 -22.90
CA VAL A 381 14.90 11.37 -21.94
C VAL A 381 14.86 9.87 -21.64
N ILE A 382 15.96 9.32 -21.13
CA ILE A 382 15.93 8.00 -20.48
C ILE A 382 15.19 8.14 -19.14
N ASN A 383 14.40 7.14 -18.74
CA ASN A 383 13.70 7.08 -17.45
C ASN A 383 14.68 7.47 -16.31
N PRO A 384 14.51 8.64 -15.64
CA PRO A 384 15.58 9.21 -14.83
C PRO A 384 15.88 8.48 -13.51
N VAL A 385 15.00 7.57 -13.13
CA VAL A 385 15.04 6.79 -11.89
C VAL A 385 15.02 5.30 -12.22
N GLN A 386 15.74 4.51 -11.45
CA GLN A 386 15.58 3.06 -11.36
C GLN A 386 14.82 2.72 -10.08
N SER A 387 13.93 1.73 -10.13
CA SER A 387 13.21 1.17 -8.99
C SER A 387 13.05 -0.35 -9.17
N ALA A 388 12.18 -0.98 -8.40
CA ALA A 388 11.82 -2.38 -8.59
C ALA A 388 10.33 -2.61 -8.32
N ARG A 389 9.78 -3.59 -9.04
CA ARG A 389 8.39 -4.06 -8.94
C ARG A 389 8.42 -5.56 -8.77
N LEU A 390 7.88 -6.05 -7.66
CA LEU A 390 8.06 -7.41 -7.18
C LEU A 390 6.70 -8.11 -7.13
N SER A 391 6.63 -9.32 -7.69
CA SER A 391 5.36 -9.95 -8.05
C SER A 391 5.34 -11.42 -7.65
N THR A 392 4.20 -11.87 -7.10
CA THR A 392 4.00 -13.28 -6.71
C THR A 392 3.30 -14.13 -7.77
N ARG A 393 3.05 -13.61 -8.99
CA ARG A 393 2.28 -14.30 -10.06
C ARG A 393 2.75 -15.73 -10.38
N ARG A 394 4.02 -16.04 -10.13
CA ARG A 394 4.65 -17.35 -10.36
C ARG A 394 4.65 -18.30 -9.16
N SER A 395 4.37 -17.80 -7.95
CA SER A 395 4.70 -18.44 -6.68
C SER A 395 3.51 -18.55 -5.71
N ALA A 396 2.64 -17.54 -5.66
CA ALA A 396 1.50 -17.48 -4.76
C ALA A 396 0.38 -16.57 -5.29
N SER A 397 -0.85 -17.05 -5.21
CA SER A 397 -2.07 -16.29 -5.50
C SER A 397 -3.22 -16.84 -4.65
N ILE A 398 -4.21 -16.01 -4.33
CA ILE A 398 -5.41 -16.45 -3.61
C ILE A 398 -6.68 -15.92 -4.26
N ARG A 399 -7.77 -16.69 -4.13
CA ARG A 399 -9.15 -16.25 -4.35
C ARG A 399 -9.92 -16.38 -3.04
N PHE A 400 -10.41 -15.25 -2.53
CA PHE A 400 -11.09 -15.09 -1.23
C PHE A 400 -10.21 -15.50 -0.04
N GLY A 401 -9.99 -14.58 0.90
CA GLY A 401 -9.05 -14.81 1.98
C GLY A 401 -8.61 -13.54 2.70
N LYS A 402 -7.37 -13.57 3.18
CA LYS A 402 -6.71 -12.45 3.82
C LYS A 402 -5.29 -12.25 3.27
N VAL A 403 -4.91 -10.99 3.07
CA VAL A 403 -3.51 -10.58 2.92
C VAL A 403 -3.14 -9.63 4.05
N GLU A 404 -1.95 -9.81 4.62
CA GLU A 404 -1.27 -8.84 5.49
C GLU A 404 0.13 -8.55 4.94
N VAL A 405 0.47 -7.27 4.82
CA VAL A 405 1.83 -6.81 4.53
C VAL A 405 2.23 -5.82 5.60
N ARG A 406 3.28 -6.13 6.37
CA ARG A 406 3.83 -5.20 7.34
C ARG A 406 4.97 -4.43 6.69
N ALA A 407 4.78 -3.13 6.49
CA ALA A 407 5.73 -2.28 5.78
C ALA A 407 5.79 -0.85 6.34
N LYS A 408 6.86 -0.14 6.02
CA LYS A 408 7.02 1.30 6.21
C LYS A 408 7.21 1.94 4.84
N ILE A 409 6.40 2.95 4.52
CA ILE A 409 6.47 3.63 3.21
C ILE A 409 7.67 4.58 3.11
N PRO A 410 8.18 4.87 1.90
CA PRO A 410 9.26 5.82 1.70
C PRO A 410 8.85 7.29 1.91
N THR A 411 9.76 8.07 2.50
CA THR A 411 9.80 9.54 2.46
C THR A 411 10.49 10.01 1.17
N GLY A 412 9.88 10.93 0.45
CA GLY A 412 10.47 11.60 -0.71
C GLY A 412 9.42 12.11 -1.69
N ASP A 413 9.55 13.35 -2.15
CA ASP A 413 8.60 13.93 -3.11
C ASP A 413 8.53 13.10 -4.40
N TRP A 414 7.32 12.92 -4.93
CA TRP A 414 7.01 12.17 -6.16
C TRP A 414 7.21 10.65 -6.11
N LEU A 415 7.55 10.08 -4.96
CA LEU A 415 7.52 8.62 -4.75
C LEU A 415 6.08 8.11 -4.57
N TRP A 416 5.75 7.01 -5.22
CA TRP A 416 4.44 6.34 -5.20
C TRP A 416 4.62 4.86 -4.79
N PRO A 417 4.75 4.57 -3.49
CA PRO A 417 4.78 3.20 -2.99
C PRO A 417 3.40 2.52 -3.11
N ALA A 418 3.39 1.28 -3.60
CA ALA A 418 2.17 0.49 -3.78
C ALA A 418 2.29 -0.93 -3.19
N ILE A 419 1.18 -1.40 -2.62
CA ILE A 419 0.93 -2.79 -2.19
C ILE A 419 -0.44 -3.15 -2.73
N TRP A 420 -0.49 -4.00 -3.74
CA TRP A 420 -1.70 -4.18 -4.56
C TRP A 420 -1.73 -5.56 -5.22
N MET A 421 -2.82 -5.88 -5.92
CA MET A 421 -3.02 -7.19 -6.51
C MET A 421 -3.67 -7.14 -7.89
N LEU A 422 -3.17 -7.99 -8.79
CA LEU A 422 -3.75 -8.24 -10.12
C LEU A 422 -4.21 -9.70 -10.27
N PRO A 423 -5.15 -10.00 -11.18
CA PRO A 423 -5.61 -11.36 -11.44
C PRO A 423 -4.53 -12.16 -12.18
N VAL A 424 -4.33 -13.43 -11.80
CA VAL A 424 -3.37 -14.34 -12.46
C VAL A 424 -3.72 -14.55 -13.94
N ASP A 425 -5.02 -14.78 -14.18
CA ASP A 425 -5.65 -14.93 -15.49
C ASP A 425 -6.68 -13.81 -15.69
N ASN A 426 -6.64 -13.15 -16.85
CA ASN A 426 -7.57 -12.11 -17.27
C ASN A 426 -8.87 -12.71 -17.81
N VAL A 427 -9.58 -13.46 -16.97
CA VAL A 427 -10.79 -14.25 -17.29
C VAL A 427 -11.89 -13.44 -17.98
N TYR A 428 -12.02 -12.16 -17.65
CA TYR A 428 -13.02 -11.24 -18.20
C TYR A 428 -12.44 -10.29 -19.26
N GLY A 429 -11.21 -10.52 -19.71
CA GLY A 429 -10.43 -9.60 -20.54
C GLY A 429 -9.45 -8.75 -19.71
N GLY A 430 -8.55 -8.04 -20.41
CA GLY A 430 -7.51 -7.22 -19.78
C GLY A 430 -8.05 -6.06 -18.92
N TRP A 431 -7.15 -5.42 -18.17
CA TRP A 431 -7.48 -4.33 -17.25
C TRP A 431 -8.41 -3.24 -17.85
N PRO A 432 -9.43 -2.75 -17.10
CA PRO A 432 -9.82 -3.11 -15.74
C PRO A 432 -10.87 -4.25 -15.69
N MET A 433 -11.09 -4.98 -16.79
CA MET A 433 -12.21 -5.93 -16.90
C MET A 433 -12.09 -7.14 -15.96
N SER A 434 -10.86 -7.60 -15.70
CA SER A 434 -10.58 -8.65 -14.71
C SER A 434 -10.19 -8.14 -13.32
N GLY A 435 -10.33 -6.84 -13.07
CA GLY A 435 -10.16 -6.23 -11.75
C GLY A 435 -8.72 -5.98 -11.30
N GLU A 436 -8.60 -5.23 -10.21
CA GLU A 436 -7.35 -4.85 -9.52
C GLU A 436 -7.69 -4.43 -8.08
N ILE A 437 -6.84 -4.78 -7.10
CA ILE A 437 -7.11 -4.52 -5.66
C ILE A 437 -5.94 -3.78 -5.02
N ASP A 438 -6.12 -2.51 -4.67
CA ASP A 438 -5.07 -1.66 -4.11
C ASP A 438 -5.16 -1.69 -2.58
N ILE A 439 -4.30 -2.48 -1.93
CA ILE A 439 -4.32 -2.66 -0.45
C ILE A 439 -3.75 -1.43 0.25
N MET A 440 -2.72 -0.82 -0.34
CA MET A 440 -2.11 0.42 0.10
C MET A 440 -1.50 1.13 -1.09
N GLU A 441 -1.93 2.36 -1.33
CA GLU A 441 -1.16 3.35 -2.09
C GLU A 441 -0.88 4.58 -1.23
N ALA A 442 0.26 5.21 -1.41
CA ALA A 442 0.58 6.49 -0.78
C ALA A 442 1.41 7.40 -1.69
N ARG A 443 1.69 8.61 -1.19
CA ARG A 443 2.69 9.52 -1.76
C ARG A 443 3.77 9.75 -0.73
N GLY A 444 5.04 9.63 -1.14
CA GLY A 444 6.18 9.90 -0.27
C GLY A 444 6.39 11.39 0.04
N ASN A 445 5.68 12.29 -0.67
CA ASN A 445 5.66 13.72 -0.35
C ASN A 445 5.29 13.93 1.13
N GLY A 446 6.04 14.78 1.84
CA GLY A 446 5.85 14.92 3.29
C GLY A 446 4.47 15.48 3.69
N PRO A 447 4.06 15.39 4.97
CA PRO A 447 2.70 15.74 5.45
C PRO A 447 2.21 17.18 5.28
N LYS A 448 3.01 18.05 4.65
CA LYS A 448 2.64 19.41 4.24
C LYS A 448 2.05 19.47 2.82
N TYR A 449 2.25 18.43 2.01
CA TYR A 449 1.82 18.39 0.61
C TYR A 449 0.30 18.47 0.50
N ALA A 450 -0.18 19.46 -0.27
CA ALA A 450 -1.55 19.96 -0.17
C ALA A 450 -2.64 18.94 -0.58
N THR A 451 -2.28 17.91 -1.36
CA THR A 451 -3.24 16.99 -1.99
C THR A 451 -3.25 15.58 -1.38
N GLN A 452 -2.70 15.44 -0.17
CA GLN A 452 -2.41 14.21 0.62
C GLN A 452 -0.97 13.69 0.40
N GLY A 453 -0.12 13.81 1.42
CA GLY A 453 1.23 13.23 1.49
C GLY A 453 1.29 11.98 2.39
N SER A 454 2.48 11.66 2.91
CA SER A 454 2.80 10.42 3.66
C SER A 454 2.00 10.20 4.96
N ASN A 455 1.21 11.17 5.41
CA ASN A 455 0.24 11.00 6.50
C ASN A 455 -1.12 10.44 6.04
N TYR A 456 -1.26 10.06 4.77
CA TYR A 456 -2.41 9.38 4.17
C TYR A 456 -1.97 8.07 3.52
N VAL A 457 -2.82 7.05 3.62
CA VAL A 457 -2.79 5.86 2.75
C VAL A 457 -4.16 5.65 2.14
N ARG A 458 -4.20 5.15 0.91
CA ARG A 458 -5.40 4.87 0.12
C ARG A 458 -5.56 3.38 -0.14
N GLY A 459 -6.78 2.97 -0.43
CA GLY A 459 -7.07 1.67 -0.99
C GLY A 459 -8.28 1.74 -1.91
N SER A 460 -8.24 0.96 -2.98
CA SER A 460 -9.18 1.03 -4.09
C SER A 460 -9.42 -0.32 -4.75
N LEU A 461 -10.41 -0.34 -5.63
CA LEU A 461 -10.69 -1.42 -6.56
C LEU A 461 -10.84 -0.80 -7.94
N ASN A 462 -10.00 -1.15 -8.92
CA ASN A 462 -10.23 -0.78 -10.32
C ASN A 462 -11.02 -1.90 -11.01
N TRP A 463 -12.11 -1.53 -11.69
CA TRP A 463 -13.03 -2.46 -12.36
C TRP A 463 -13.89 -1.69 -13.36
N GLY A 464 -14.14 -2.27 -14.53
CA GLY A 464 -15.02 -1.68 -15.53
C GLY A 464 -15.01 -2.44 -16.86
N PRO A 465 -15.98 -2.19 -17.76
CA PRO A 465 -16.05 -2.84 -19.07
C PRO A 465 -14.98 -2.39 -20.06
N ASN A 466 -14.19 -1.37 -19.72
CA ASN A 466 -12.97 -0.90 -20.40
C ASN A 466 -12.35 0.22 -19.54
N GLY A 467 -11.13 0.66 -19.86
CA GLY A 467 -10.45 1.73 -19.11
C GLY A 467 -11.25 3.03 -19.01
N ALA A 468 -11.86 3.52 -20.09
CA ALA A 468 -12.64 4.76 -20.08
C ALA A 468 -13.94 4.68 -19.24
N LEU A 469 -14.32 3.47 -18.81
CA LEU A 469 -15.41 3.22 -17.87
C LEU A 469 -14.91 2.52 -16.59
N ASN A 470 -13.67 2.77 -16.16
CA ASN A 470 -13.17 2.35 -14.84
C ASN A 470 -14.01 3.01 -13.73
N ALA A 471 -14.62 2.20 -12.88
CA ALA A 471 -15.54 2.62 -11.82
C ALA A 471 -14.87 2.75 -10.43
N ALA A 472 -13.53 2.78 -10.38
CA ALA A 472 -12.76 2.96 -9.14
C ALA A 472 -13.19 4.18 -8.30
N TYR A 473 -13.68 5.23 -8.94
CA TYR A 473 -14.26 6.41 -8.28
C TYR A 473 -15.49 6.10 -7.39
N LYS A 474 -16.12 4.93 -7.52
CA LYS A 474 -17.17 4.41 -6.63
C LYS A 474 -16.64 3.54 -5.48
N THR A 475 -15.38 3.14 -5.52
CA THR A 475 -14.79 2.08 -4.67
C THR A 475 -13.35 2.38 -4.26
N TYR A 476 -13.10 3.63 -3.86
CA TYR A 476 -11.84 4.06 -3.26
C TYR A 476 -12.08 4.75 -1.91
N GLY A 477 -11.06 4.79 -1.07
CA GLY A 477 -11.07 5.58 0.16
C GLY A 477 -9.69 5.67 0.79
N TRP A 478 -9.60 6.29 1.97
CA TRP A 478 -8.33 6.61 2.61
C TRP A 478 -8.44 6.70 4.13
N TRP A 479 -7.32 6.49 4.82
CA TRP A 479 -7.19 6.78 6.25
C TRP A 479 -5.98 7.67 6.51
N SER A 480 -6.12 8.62 7.44
CA SER A 480 -5.10 9.63 7.72
C SER A 480 -4.69 9.71 9.18
N MET A 481 -3.39 9.87 9.40
CA MET A 481 -2.83 10.07 10.73
C MET A 481 -3.07 11.51 11.19
N ARG A 482 -3.66 11.66 12.38
CA ARG A 482 -3.89 12.97 13.03
C ARG A 482 -2.61 13.57 13.63
N ARG A 483 -1.57 12.75 13.82
CA ARG A 483 -0.25 13.06 14.36
C ARG A 483 0.70 11.99 13.81
N GLY A 484 1.87 12.41 13.32
CA GLY A 484 2.80 11.53 12.63
C GLY A 484 2.36 11.16 11.20
N SER A 485 3.13 10.28 10.57
CA SER A 485 2.91 9.81 9.19
C SER A 485 3.43 8.39 8.98
N TYR A 486 2.97 7.69 7.93
CA TYR A 486 3.21 6.26 7.74
C TYR A 486 4.65 5.93 7.29
N ASP A 487 5.46 6.95 6.98
CA ASP A 487 6.90 6.84 6.75
C ASP A 487 7.74 6.86 8.04
N GLU A 488 7.13 7.17 9.20
CA GLU A 488 7.82 7.19 10.49
C GLU A 488 7.98 5.78 11.12
N ALA A 489 7.11 4.82 10.77
CA ALA A 489 7.04 3.51 11.44
C ALA A 489 6.50 2.39 10.54
N PHE A 490 6.68 1.13 10.95
CA PHE A 490 6.06 -0.02 10.28
C PHE A 490 4.57 -0.16 10.64
N HIS A 491 3.73 -0.18 9.63
CA HIS A 491 2.28 -0.37 9.71
C HIS A 491 1.87 -1.69 9.03
N THR A 492 0.69 -2.22 9.37
CA THR A 492 0.18 -3.49 8.82
C THR A 492 -0.98 -3.24 7.88
N TYR A 493 -0.69 -3.27 6.58
CA TYR A 493 -1.68 -3.09 5.51
C TYR A 493 -2.39 -4.42 5.26
N SER A 494 -3.72 -4.39 5.33
CA SER A 494 -4.55 -5.60 5.42
C SER A 494 -5.72 -5.58 4.44
N LEU A 495 -5.90 -6.68 3.72
CA LEU A 495 -7.05 -6.96 2.86
C LEU A 495 -7.79 -8.19 3.38
N GLU A 496 -9.11 -8.10 3.54
CA GLU A 496 -10.02 -9.20 3.84
C GLU A 496 -11.12 -9.23 2.77
N TRP A 497 -11.25 -10.32 2.01
CA TRP A 497 -12.27 -10.38 0.96
C TRP A 497 -12.88 -11.77 0.77
N ASP A 498 -14.21 -11.81 0.62
CA ASP A 498 -14.97 -12.97 0.19
C ASP A 498 -16.15 -12.57 -0.72
N GLU A 499 -17.07 -13.51 -0.97
CA GLU A 499 -18.25 -13.32 -1.83
C GLU A 499 -19.27 -12.28 -1.28
N ASP A 500 -19.23 -11.98 0.02
CA ASP A 500 -20.16 -11.07 0.70
C ASP A 500 -19.56 -9.67 0.98
N PHE A 501 -18.23 -9.56 1.14
CA PHE A 501 -17.57 -8.29 1.46
C PHE A 501 -16.12 -8.17 0.98
N ILE A 502 -15.67 -6.92 0.82
CA ILE A 502 -14.26 -6.57 0.61
C ILE A 502 -13.90 -5.46 1.61
N ARG A 503 -12.84 -5.63 2.40
CA ARG A 503 -12.34 -4.64 3.36
C ARG A 503 -10.83 -4.46 3.23
N ILE A 504 -10.39 -3.22 3.15
CA ILE A 504 -8.99 -2.79 3.12
C ILE A 504 -8.74 -1.87 4.32
N TYR A 505 -7.69 -2.10 5.12
CA TYR A 505 -7.43 -1.35 6.36
C TYR A 505 -5.94 -1.31 6.76
N VAL A 506 -5.58 -0.34 7.60
CA VAL A 506 -4.22 -0.17 8.15
C VAL A 506 -4.21 -0.32 9.68
N ASP A 507 -3.42 -1.26 10.20
CA ASP A 507 -3.25 -1.66 11.61
C ASP A 507 -4.50 -2.22 12.32
N SER A 508 -5.69 -1.73 12.00
CA SER A 508 -6.95 -2.06 12.67
C SER A 508 -8.13 -1.91 11.72
N ARG A 509 -9.13 -2.79 11.82
CA ARG A 509 -10.38 -2.73 11.04
C ARG A 509 -11.20 -1.45 11.27
N LEU A 510 -10.88 -0.69 12.33
CA LEU A 510 -11.43 0.65 12.58
C LEU A 510 -10.84 1.74 11.67
N HIS A 511 -9.66 1.49 11.10
CA HIS A 511 -8.94 2.36 10.15
C HIS A 511 -9.09 1.80 8.72
N HIS A 512 -10.33 1.50 8.32
CA HIS A 512 -10.57 0.99 6.96
C HIS A 512 -10.38 2.10 5.93
N LEU A 513 -9.64 1.78 4.88
CA LEU A 513 -9.52 2.58 3.66
C LEU A 513 -10.79 2.33 2.81
N LEU A 514 -11.27 1.07 2.82
CA LEU A 514 -12.45 0.61 2.09
C LEU A 514 -13.19 -0.48 2.90
N ASP A 515 -14.52 -0.48 2.95
CA ASP A 515 -15.32 -1.57 3.55
C ASP A 515 -16.68 -1.71 2.82
N ILE A 516 -16.74 -2.61 1.82
CA ILE A 516 -17.85 -2.82 0.87
C ILE A 516 -18.67 -4.06 1.25
N ARG A 517 -20.01 -4.02 1.06
CA ARG A 517 -20.90 -5.19 1.10
C ARG A 517 -21.36 -5.54 -0.31
N VAL A 518 -21.07 -6.75 -0.78
CA VAL A 518 -21.44 -7.26 -2.12
C VAL A 518 -22.91 -7.70 -2.16
N LYS A 519 -23.82 -6.74 -1.94
CA LYS A 519 -25.28 -6.97 -1.95
C LYS A 519 -25.84 -7.09 -3.37
N LYS A 520 -25.25 -6.32 -4.28
CA LYS A 520 -25.45 -6.31 -5.73
C LYS A 520 -24.17 -6.80 -6.42
N SER A 521 -24.27 -7.18 -7.69
CA SER A 521 -23.08 -7.35 -8.54
C SER A 521 -22.35 -6.02 -8.78
N PHE A 522 -21.06 -6.06 -9.11
CA PHE A 522 -20.34 -4.86 -9.55
C PHE A 522 -20.94 -4.25 -10.83
N TRP A 523 -21.53 -5.04 -11.74
CA TRP A 523 -22.24 -4.49 -12.90
C TRP A 523 -23.39 -3.55 -12.50
N GLU A 524 -24.21 -3.96 -11.52
CA GLU A 524 -25.30 -3.13 -10.96
C GLU A 524 -24.81 -1.97 -10.07
N LEU A 525 -23.57 -2.03 -9.58
CA LEU A 525 -22.91 -0.94 -8.86
C LEU A 525 -22.32 0.09 -9.83
N GLY A 526 -21.86 -0.34 -11.00
CA GLY A 526 -21.25 0.50 -12.03
C GLY A 526 -22.24 1.48 -12.65
N GLU A 527 -23.49 1.04 -12.84
CA GLU A 527 -24.55 1.87 -13.45
C GLU A 527 -24.13 2.40 -14.84
N PHE A 528 -23.38 1.58 -15.58
CA PHE A 528 -22.75 1.93 -16.85
C PHE A 528 -23.79 2.30 -17.93
N PRO A 529 -23.46 3.20 -18.87
CA PRO A 529 -24.38 3.61 -19.93
C PRO A 529 -24.72 2.42 -20.85
N PRO A 530 -25.99 2.23 -21.27
CA PRO A 530 -26.41 1.08 -22.08
C PRO A 530 -25.84 1.09 -23.50
N MET A 531 -25.34 2.24 -23.96
CA MET A 531 -24.67 2.44 -25.24
C MET A 531 -23.33 3.13 -25.01
N ILE A 532 -22.30 2.73 -25.74
CA ILE A 532 -21.01 3.44 -25.81
C ILE A 532 -20.76 3.93 -27.24
N SER A 533 -20.22 5.14 -27.37
CA SER A 533 -19.76 5.66 -28.65
C SER A 533 -18.30 5.31 -28.86
N GLN A 534 -17.99 4.57 -29.92
CA GLN A 534 -16.63 4.34 -30.41
C GLN A 534 -16.46 5.08 -31.74
N GLY A 535 -16.05 6.35 -31.65
CA GLY A 535 -15.92 7.24 -32.80
C GLY A 535 -17.29 7.59 -33.40
N SER A 536 -17.57 7.11 -34.61
CA SER A 536 -18.84 7.30 -35.31
C SER A 536 -19.89 6.23 -35.01
N GLU A 537 -19.52 5.12 -34.37
CA GLU A 537 -20.40 3.98 -34.13
C GLU A 537 -20.88 3.93 -32.67
N SER A 538 -22.13 3.48 -32.47
CA SER A 538 -22.73 3.33 -31.15
C SER A 538 -23.02 1.87 -30.87
N ALA A 539 -22.22 1.25 -30.00
CA ALA A 539 -22.34 -0.15 -29.61
C ALA A 539 -23.17 -0.32 -28.34
N VAL A 540 -23.94 -1.41 -28.25
CA VAL A 540 -24.64 -1.81 -27.01
C VAL A 540 -23.61 -2.29 -26.00
N LEU A 541 -23.70 -1.80 -24.76
CA LEU A 541 -22.81 -2.20 -23.68
C LEU A 541 -23.34 -3.46 -22.97
N HIS A 542 -22.71 -4.60 -23.24
CA HIS A 542 -23.10 -5.89 -22.66
C HIS A 542 -22.37 -6.18 -21.33
N ASN A 543 -23.04 -6.89 -20.42
CA ASN A 543 -22.46 -7.30 -19.14
C ASN A 543 -21.39 -8.40 -19.33
N ILE A 544 -20.12 -8.03 -19.23
CA ILE A 544 -18.97 -8.94 -19.32
C ILE A 544 -18.87 -9.94 -18.16
N TRP A 545 -19.49 -9.64 -17.01
CA TRP A 545 -19.47 -10.48 -15.80
C TRP A 545 -20.70 -11.38 -15.67
N VAL A 546 -21.47 -11.59 -16.75
CA VAL A 546 -22.69 -12.42 -16.76
C VAL A 546 -22.46 -13.88 -16.32
N ASN A 547 -21.25 -14.40 -16.54
CA ASN A 547 -20.83 -15.74 -16.12
C ASN A 547 -20.07 -15.76 -14.77
N GLY A 548 -19.92 -14.62 -14.11
CA GLY A 548 -19.24 -14.49 -12.82
C GLY A 548 -20.18 -14.57 -11.62
N SER A 549 -19.60 -14.50 -10.42
CA SER A 549 -20.35 -14.28 -9.18
C SER A 549 -20.74 -12.80 -9.03
N LYS A 550 -21.44 -12.45 -7.94
CA LYS A 550 -21.68 -11.04 -7.59
C LYS A 550 -20.39 -10.27 -7.26
N ALA A 551 -19.35 -10.97 -6.82
CA ALA A 551 -18.06 -10.38 -6.50
C ALA A 551 -17.17 -10.18 -7.74
N ALA A 552 -17.53 -10.72 -8.91
CA ALA A 552 -16.81 -10.50 -10.17
C ALA A 552 -16.60 -9.00 -10.44
N PRO A 553 -15.39 -8.55 -10.81
CA PRO A 553 -14.24 -9.39 -11.22
C PRO A 553 -13.38 -9.98 -10.09
N PHE A 554 -13.63 -9.65 -8.82
CA PHE A 554 -12.80 -10.01 -7.65
C PHE A 554 -13.02 -11.45 -7.14
N ASP A 555 -13.51 -12.34 -8.00
CA ASP A 555 -13.82 -13.74 -7.76
C ASP A 555 -12.89 -14.72 -8.51
N GLN A 556 -11.73 -14.22 -8.93
CA GLN A 556 -10.63 -14.97 -9.53
C GLN A 556 -9.45 -15.09 -8.56
N ASN A 557 -8.39 -15.81 -8.94
CA ASN A 557 -7.12 -15.82 -8.19
C ASN A 557 -6.34 -14.52 -8.45
N PHE A 558 -5.98 -13.80 -7.41
CA PHE A 558 -5.16 -12.59 -7.45
C PHE A 558 -3.77 -12.85 -6.84
N TYR A 559 -2.73 -12.29 -7.45
CA TYR A 559 -1.34 -12.31 -6.96
C TYR A 559 -0.96 -10.94 -6.40
N LEU A 560 -0.02 -10.91 -5.46
CA LEU A 560 0.46 -9.69 -4.81
C LEU A 560 1.57 -9.02 -5.62
N ILE A 561 1.56 -7.69 -5.63
CA ILE A 561 2.58 -6.81 -6.18
C ILE A 561 3.05 -5.83 -5.09
N LEU A 562 4.36 -5.59 -5.03
CA LEU A 562 5.03 -4.61 -4.17
C LEU A 562 5.98 -3.76 -5.02
N ASP A 563 5.86 -2.43 -4.98
CA ASP A 563 6.74 -1.54 -5.75
C ASP A 563 6.84 -0.12 -5.16
N VAL A 564 7.70 0.68 -5.80
CA VAL A 564 7.75 2.15 -5.65
C VAL A 564 7.86 2.78 -7.04
N GLY A 565 6.73 3.12 -7.65
CA GLY A 565 6.67 3.99 -8.82
C GLY A 565 7.11 5.42 -8.48
N VAL A 566 7.46 6.21 -9.50
CA VAL A 566 7.93 7.60 -9.35
C VAL A 566 7.32 8.51 -10.42
N GLY A 567 6.69 9.60 -9.98
CA GLY A 567 6.02 10.53 -10.89
C GLY A 567 4.77 9.94 -11.53
N GLY A 568 4.61 10.07 -12.84
CA GLY A 568 3.41 9.63 -13.57
C GLY A 568 2.65 10.76 -14.27
N THR A 569 1.91 10.42 -15.34
CA THR A 569 1.07 11.36 -16.12
C THR A 569 -0.43 11.03 -16.05
N ASN A 570 -0.84 10.22 -15.07
CA ASN A 570 -2.23 9.82 -14.82
C ASN A 570 -2.97 10.76 -13.85
N GLY A 571 -2.33 11.80 -13.34
CA GLY A 571 -2.88 12.69 -12.32
C GLY A 571 -2.87 12.13 -10.89
N TRP A 572 -2.20 11.01 -10.61
CA TRP A 572 -1.95 10.54 -9.23
C TRP A 572 -1.24 11.62 -8.42
N PHE A 573 -0.23 12.28 -9.00
CA PHE A 573 0.22 13.60 -8.57
C PHE A 573 -0.55 14.65 -9.37
N PRO A 574 -1.54 15.36 -8.80
CA PRO A 574 -2.38 16.28 -9.58
C PRO A 574 -1.63 17.53 -10.02
N ASP A 575 -1.93 18.04 -11.22
CA ASP A 575 -1.40 19.30 -11.76
C ASP A 575 -1.65 20.47 -10.81
N ALA A 576 -0.60 20.91 -10.13
CA ALA A 576 -0.61 21.93 -9.08
C ALA A 576 0.74 22.67 -9.06
N LYS A 577 0.79 23.87 -8.44
CA LYS A 577 1.99 24.74 -8.44
C LYS A 577 3.26 24.07 -7.91
N GLU A 578 3.12 23.09 -7.02
CA GLU A 578 4.23 22.36 -6.39
C GLU A 578 4.79 21.24 -7.29
N LYS A 579 4.08 20.84 -8.36
CA LYS A 579 4.46 19.73 -9.25
C LYS A 579 5.31 20.25 -10.42
N PRO A 580 6.53 19.73 -10.66
CA PRO A 580 7.43 20.24 -11.71
C PRO A 580 7.09 19.79 -13.14
N TRP A 581 6.00 19.05 -13.36
CA TRP A 581 5.51 18.65 -14.69
C TRP A 581 3.98 18.78 -14.79
N TYR A 582 3.49 18.78 -16.02
CA TYR A 582 2.06 18.71 -16.33
C TYR A 582 1.72 17.35 -16.96
N ASP A 583 0.59 16.74 -16.59
CA ASP A 583 0.18 15.43 -17.10
C ASP A 583 0.03 15.41 -18.63
N GLY A 584 -0.47 16.50 -19.22
CA GLY A 584 -0.62 16.65 -20.66
C GLY A 584 0.67 16.92 -21.45
N SER A 585 1.85 16.95 -20.81
CA SER A 585 3.11 17.28 -21.48
C SER A 585 3.81 16.05 -22.07
N GLN A 586 4.12 16.10 -23.37
CA GLN A 586 4.96 15.09 -24.04
C GLN A 586 6.38 15.00 -23.47
N THR A 587 6.83 16.02 -22.72
CA THR A 587 8.16 16.08 -22.08
C THR A 587 8.07 16.06 -20.55
N ALA A 588 6.98 15.55 -19.98
CA ALA A 588 6.73 15.50 -18.53
C ALA A 588 7.90 14.90 -17.72
N MET A 589 8.38 13.71 -18.13
CA MET A 589 9.52 13.02 -17.55
C MET A 589 10.82 13.87 -17.60
N GLY A 590 11.05 14.56 -18.72
CA GLY A 590 12.17 15.49 -18.88
C GLY A 590 12.03 16.81 -18.11
N ALA A 591 10.81 17.22 -17.75
CA ALA A 591 10.56 18.36 -16.85
C ALA A 591 10.83 17.98 -15.39
N PHE A 592 10.33 16.81 -14.96
CA PHE A 592 10.69 16.19 -13.68
C PHE A 592 12.21 16.07 -13.51
N TRP A 593 12.94 15.55 -14.50
CA TRP A 593 14.41 15.42 -14.46
C TRP A 593 15.15 16.76 -14.30
N ARG A 594 14.74 17.82 -15.00
CA ARG A 594 15.35 19.16 -14.88
C ARG A 594 15.08 19.79 -13.51
N ALA A 595 13.95 19.47 -12.88
CA ALA A 595 13.62 19.88 -11.52
C ALA A 595 14.28 19.02 -10.43
N ARG A 596 15.20 18.10 -10.74
CA ARG A 596 15.88 17.24 -9.74
C ARG A 596 16.49 18.01 -8.57
N HIS A 597 17.00 19.21 -8.81
CA HIS A 597 17.57 20.08 -7.80
C HIS A 597 16.54 20.61 -6.78
N GLU A 598 15.23 20.55 -7.08
CA GLU A 598 14.13 20.91 -6.18
C GLU A 598 13.66 19.70 -5.35
N TRP A 599 13.42 18.54 -5.99
CA TRP A 599 12.79 17.39 -5.34
C TRP A 599 13.78 16.36 -4.76
N LEU A 600 14.95 16.14 -5.37
CA LEU A 600 15.92 15.16 -4.88
C LEU A 600 16.41 15.44 -3.45
N PRO A 601 16.60 16.70 -3.00
CA PRO A 601 16.92 17.00 -1.60
C PRO A 601 15.86 16.57 -0.58
N THR A 602 14.65 16.19 -1.01
CA THR A 602 13.61 15.65 -0.12
C THR A 602 13.73 14.14 0.11
N TRP A 603 14.47 13.42 -0.74
CA TRP A 603 14.73 11.99 -0.61
C TRP A 603 15.89 11.80 0.38
N PRO A 604 15.69 11.17 1.55
CA PRO A 604 16.77 11.06 2.54
C PRO A 604 17.96 10.22 2.04
N THR A 605 19.16 10.62 2.44
CA THR A 605 20.40 9.85 2.20
C THR A 605 20.41 8.51 2.95
N GLU A 606 19.67 8.42 4.05
CA GLU A 606 19.33 7.19 4.73
C GLU A 606 18.44 6.32 3.83
N VAL A 607 19.03 5.31 3.20
CA VAL A 607 18.35 4.41 2.23
C VAL A 607 17.04 3.85 2.79
N GLU A 608 17.01 3.53 4.09
CA GLU A 608 15.84 2.97 4.78
C GLU A 608 14.65 3.93 4.89
N LYS A 609 14.86 5.24 4.71
CA LYS A 609 13.78 6.23 4.72
C LYS A 609 13.26 6.51 3.31
N ARG A 610 14.10 6.44 2.28
CA ARG A 610 13.66 6.59 0.86
C ARG A 610 13.18 5.28 0.21
N SER A 611 13.16 4.16 0.94
CA SER A 611 12.73 2.84 0.45
C SER A 611 11.36 2.45 1.01
N LEU A 612 10.58 1.67 0.25
CA LEU A 612 9.54 0.83 0.84
C LEU A 612 10.25 -0.33 1.54
N VAL A 613 10.12 -0.42 2.86
CA VAL A 613 10.75 -1.45 3.68
C VAL A 613 9.69 -2.40 4.20
N VAL A 614 9.81 -3.69 3.93
CA VAL A 614 8.81 -4.73 4.24
C VAL A 614 9.39 -5.75 5.22
N ASP A 615 8.66 -6.00 6.29
CA ASP A 615 9.01 -6.87 7.44
C ASP A 615 8.43 -8.28 7.28
N TYR A 616 7.18 -8.38 6.83
CA TYR A 616 6.61 -9.66 6.40
C TYR A 616 5.49 -9.48 5.36
N VAL A 617 5.23 -10.57 4.63
CA VAL A 617 4.05 -10.75 3.79
C VAL A 617 3.37 -12.07 4.16
N LYS A 618 2.06 -12.04 4.37
CA LYS A 618 1.26 -13.23 4.68
C LYS A 618 -0.02 -13.26 3.86
N MET A 619 -0.32 -14.42 3.29
CA MET A 619 -1.48 -14.67 2.45
C MET A 619 -2.16 -15.96 2.93
N TRP A 620 -3.45 -15.87 3.25
CA TRP A 620 -4.29 -17.01 3.60
C TRP A 620 -5.51 -17.07 2.69
N GLN A 621 -5.90 -18.27 2.26
CA GLN A 621 -7.09 -18.51 1.45
C GLN A 621 -8.21 -19.14 2.28
N LYS A 622 -9.47 -18.83 1.94
CA LYS A 622 -10.68 -19.41 2.53
C LYS A 622 -10.73 -20.94 2.30
N CYS A 623 -10.88 -21.71 3.37
CA CYS A 623 -11.01 -23.18 3.40
C CYS A 623 -11.93 -23.65 4.54
#